data_AF-A0A0M8TS92-F1
#
_entry.id   AF-A0A0M8TS92-F1
#
_cell.length_a   1.000
_cell.length_b   1.000
_cell.length_c   1.000
_cell.angle_alpha   90.00
_cell.angle_beta   90.00
_cell.angle_gamma   90.00
#
_symmetry.space_group_name_H-M   'P 1'
#
loop_
_entity.id
_entity.type
_entity.pdbx_description
1 polymer ?
#
loop_
_entity_poly.entity_id
_entity_poly.type
_entity_poly.pdbx_seq_one_letter_code
_entity_poly.pdbx_strand_id
1 'polypeptide(L)' 'MWRTTGGRRPSPRRTPVYFTDRGIEELEKRRGEEEVTFEWLAEQLRTFVDLNPDFEVPVERLATWLARLDDEDDDE' A
#
# COMPACT_ATOMS: atom_id res chain seq x y z
N MET A 1 -36.20 -32.06 33.01
CA MET A 1 -35.09 -31.35 33.70
C MET A 1 -33.99 -31.07 32.68
N TRP A 2 -33.53 -29.81 32.62
CA TRP A 2 -32.81 -29.19 31.51
C TRP A 2 -31.31 -29.55 31.47
N ARG A 3 -30.71 -29.68 30.27
CA ARG A 3 -29.61 -28.78 29.82
C ARG A 3 -29.13 -29.11 28.40
N THR A 4 -29.23 -28.10 27.53
CA THR A 4 -28.68 -27.99 26.18
C THR A 4 -27.15 -27.88 26.21
N THR A 5 -26.46 -28.68 25.41
CA THR A 5 -25.01 -28.59 25.20
C THR A 5 -24.68 -27.41 24.28
N GLY A 6 -23.64 -26.67 24.65
CA GLY A 6 -23.34 -25.32 24.18
C GLY A 6 -23.05 -25.20 22.69
N GLY A 7 -23.67 -24.19 22.07
CA GLY A 7 -23.32 -23.73 20.73
C GLY A 7 -21.89 -23.17 20.71
N ARG A 8 -21.07 -23.69 19.80
CA ARG A 8 -19.79 -23.08 19.44
C ARG A 8 -20.06 -21.68 18.91
N ARG A 9 -19.67 -20.66 19.67
CA ARG A 9 -19.57 -19.29 19.17
C ARG A 9 -18.54 -19.27 18.03
N PRO A 10 -18.87 -18.74 16.84
CA PRO A 10 -17.83 -18.49 15.84
C PRO A 10 -16.86 -17.48 16.42
N SER A 11 -15.60 -17.84 16.52
CA SER A 11 -14.52 -16.90 16.85
C SER A 11 -14.56 -15.78 15.82
N PRO A 12 -14.45 -14.49 16.23
CA PRO A 12 -14.24 -13.43 15.26
C PRO A 12 -12.95 -13.77 14.52
N ARG A 13 -13.05 -14.05 13.22
CA ARG A 13 -11.88 -14.10 12.36
C ARG A 13 -11.15 -12.78 12.58
N ARG A 14 -9.93 -12.84 13.13
CA ARG A 14 -9.00 -11.71 13.09
C ARG A 14 -8.84 -11.39 11.62
N THR A 15 -9.55 -10.37 11.17
CA THR A 15 -9.34 -9.76 9.88
C THR A 15 -7.88 -9.28 9.84
N PRO A 16 -7.10 -9.61 8.80
CA PRO A 16 -5.73 -9.11 8.62
C PRO A 16 -5.70 -7.60 8.27
N VAL A 17 -6.75 -6.86 8.65
CA VAL A 17 -7.18 -5.56 8.10
C VAL A 17 -6.34 -4.37 8.59
N TYR A 18 -5.35 -4.57 9.47
CA TYR A 18 -4.61 -3.45 10.08
C TYR A 18 -3.20 -3.20 9.51
N PHE A 19 -2.81 -3.83 8.40
CA PHE A 19 -1.46 -3.65 7.84
C PHE A 19 -1.40 -2.97 6.46
N THR A 20 -2.48 -2.93 5.68
CA THR A 20 -2.34 -2.67 4.23
C THR A 20 -2.37 -1.19 3.82
N ASP A 21 -3.15 -0.32 4.48
CA ASP A 21 -3.37 1.02 3.91
C ASP A 21 -3.11 2.18 4.87
N ARG A 22 -2.83 1.90 6.17
CA ARG A 22 -2.59 2.96 7.18
C ARG A 22 -1.45 3.92 6.80
N GLY A 23 -0.41 3.41 6.14
CA GLY A 23 0.70 4.26 5.67
C GLY A 23 0.27 5.21 4.55
N ILE A 24 -0.57 4.73 3.63
CA ILE A 24 -1.11 5.50 2.51
C ILE A 24 -2.11 6.54 3.03
N GLU A 25 -3.02 6.15 3.91
CA GLU A 25 -3.98 7.06 4.56
C GLU A 25 -3.27 8.19 5.33
N GLU A 26 -2.21 7.89 6.08
CA GLU A 26 -1.44 8.92 6.78
C GLU A 26 -0.63 9.81 5.82
N LEU A 27 -0.15 9.28 4.69
CA LEU A 27 0.50 10.08 3.66
C LEU A 27 -0.50 11.07 3.04
N GLU A 28 -1.66 10.59 2.60
CA GLU A 28 -2.74 11.41 2.04
C GLU A 28 -3.18 12.49 3.03
N LYS A 29 -3.44 12.12 4.29
CA LYS A 29 -3.88 13.06 5.32
C LYS A 29 -2.87 14.17 5.62
N ARG A 30 -1.57 13.89 5.51
CA ARG A 30 -0.51 14.83 5.89
C ARG A 30 0.03 15.64 4.72
N ARG A 31 0.00 15.08 3.51
CA ARG A 31 0.66 15.61 2.32
C ARG A 31 -0.17 15.52 1.05
N GLY A 32 -1.46 15.19 1.12
CA GLY A 32 -2.31 15.01 -0.06
C GLY A 32 -2.51 16.26 -0.92
N GLU A 33 -2.26 17.46 -0.36
CA GLU A 33 -2.28 18.72 -1.11
C GLU A 33 -0.90 19.11 -1.69
N GLU A 34 0.15 18.32 -1.45
CA GLU A 34 1.51 18.57 -1.96
C GLU A 34 1.65 18.05 -3.40
N GLU A 35 2.04 18.92 -4.34
CA GLU A 35 2.39 18.54 -5.71
C GLU A 35 3.90 18.27 -5.81
N VAL A 36 4.28 17.12 -6.38
CA VAL A 36 5.68 16.72 -6.57
C VAL A 36 5.90 16.20 -7.99
N THR A 37 7.14 16.28 -8.47
CA THR A 37 7.52 15.69 -9.76
C THR A 37 7.74 14.19 -9.62
N PHE A 38 7.57 13.43 -10.72
CA PHE A 38 7.95 12.02 -10.76
C PHE A 38 9.45 11.80 -10.54
N GLU A 39 10.29 12.77 -10.92
CA GLU A 39 11.72 12.76 -10.62
C GLU A 39 11.96 12.74 -9.10
N TRP A 40 11.32 13.64 -8.35
CA TRP A 40 11.42 13.66 -6.89
C TRP A 40 10.90 12.36 -6.26
N LEU A 41 9.76 11.85 -6.74
CA LEU A 41 9.21 10.58 -6.24
C LEU A 41 10.20 9.42 -6.49
N ALA A 42 10.82 9.36 -7.66
CA ALA A 42 11.81 8.32 -7.99
C ALA A 42 13.04 8.37 -7.06
N GLU A 43 13.49 9.57 -6.66
CA GLU A 43 14.55 9.72 -5.66
C GLU A 43 14.14 9.16 -4.28
N GLN A 44 12.89 9.39 -3.86
CA GLN A 44 12.38 8.84 -2.60
C GLN A 44 12.29 7.31 -2.64
N LEU A 45 11.86 6.73 -3.77
CA LEU A 45 11.82 5.28 -3.95
C LEU A 45 13.22 4.64 -3.89
N ARG A 46 14.23 5.26 -4.53
CA ARG A 46 15.63 4.81 -4.45
C ARG A 46 16.14 4.84 -3.01
N THR A 47 15.94 5.96 -2.33
CA THR A 47 16.30 6.11 -0.91
C THR A 47 15.64 5.04 -0.04
N PHE A 48 14.37 4.71 -0.32
CA PHE A 48 13.66 3.67 0.40
C PHE A 48 14.27 2.28 0.18
N VAL A 49 14.61 1.92 -1.06
CA VAL A 49 15.26 0.63 -1.39
C VAL A 49 16.66 0.55 -0.79
N ASP A 50 17.43 1.63 -0.84
CA ASP A 50 18.77 1.69 -0.22
C ASP A 50 18.73 1.37 1.28
N LEU A 51 17.67 1.84 1.96
CA LEU A 51 17.44 1.58 3.39
C LEU A 51 16.76 0.23 3.65
N ASN A 52 16.04 -0.32 2.67
CA ASN A 52 15.25 -1.53 2.80
C ASN A 52 15.41 -2.45 1.57
N PRO A 53 16.58 -3.12 1.41
CA PRO A 53 16.90 -3.88 0.20
C PRO A 53 15.92 -5.02 -0.13
N ASP A 54 15.26 -5.59 0.88
CA ASP A 54 14.25 -6.65 0.72
C ASP A 54 13.04 -6.21 -0.13
N PHE A 55 12.87 -4.89 -0.35
CA PHE A 55 11.77 -4.31 -1.12
C PHE A 55 12.19 -3.83 -2.52
N GLU A 56 13.39 -4.11 -2.99
CA GLU A 56 13.87 -3.73 -4.34
C GLU A 56 12.90 -4.16 -5.43
N VAL A 57 12.58 -5.47 -5.51
CA VAL A 57 11.72 -6.03 -6.56
C VAL A 57 10.31 -5.43 -6.58
N PRO A 58 9.56 -5.33 -5.47
CA PRO A 58 8.24 -4.71 -5.51
C PRO A 58 8.29 -3.22 -5.87
N VAL A 59 9.31 -2.47 -5.43
CA VAL A 59 9.47 -1.05 -5.76
C VAL A 59 9.84 -0.84 -7.24
N GLU A 60 10.71 -1.68 -7.79
CA GLU A 60 11.04 -1.67 -9.23
C GLU A 60 9.79 -1.89 -10.09
N ARG A 61 8.93 -2.84 -9.70
CA ARG A 61 7.64 -3.10 -10.38
C ARG A 61 6.68 -1.93 -10.29
N LEU A 62 6.59 -1.28 -9.12
CA LEU A 62 5.77 -0.08 -8.94
C LEU A 62 6.27 1.06 -9.84
N ALA A 63 7.57 1.32 -9.87
CA ALA A 63 8.16 2.35 -10.72
C ALA A 63 7.90 2.08 -12.21
N THR A 64 8.04 0.83 -12.64
CA THR A 64 7.73 0.42 -14.02
C THR A 64 6.24 0.61 -14.35
N TRP A 65 5.34 0.36 -13.39
CA TRP A 65 3.91 0.58 -13.59
C TRP A 65 3.58 2.08 -13.70
N LEU A 66 4.15 2.92 -12.84
CA LEU A 66 3.98 4.38 -12.89
C LEU A 66 4.48 4.98 -14.21
N ALA A 67 5.62 4.51 -14.71
CA ALA A 67 6.22 5.02 -15.95
C ALA A 67 5.39 4.75 -17.21
N ARG A 68 4.45 3.79 -17.18
CA ARG A 68 3.57 3.49 -18.32
C ARG A 68 2.38 4.44 -18.44
N LEU A 69 2.00 5.12 -17.36
CA LEU A 69 0.86 6.03 -17.37
C LEU A 69 1.10 7.28 -18.22
N ASP A 70 2.37 7.67 -18.41
CA ASP A 70 2.76 8.78 -19.30
C ASP A 70 2.52 8.46 -20.78
N ASP A 71 2.62 7.18 -21.18
CA ASP A 71 2.45 6.74 -22.57
C ASP A 71 0.95 6.61 -22.98
N GLU A 72 0.02 6.47 -22.03
CA GLU A 72 -1.42 6.29 -22.31
C GLU A 72 -2.20 7.61 -22.46
N ASP A 73 -1.64 8.74 -22.02
CA ASP A 73 -2.24 10.08 -22.14
C ASP A 73 -1.86 10.82 -23.45
N ASP A 74 -0.95 10.25 -24.27
CA ASP A 74 -0.47 10.82 -25.54
C ASP A 74 -1.18 10.25 -26.80
N ASP A 75 -2.20 9.39 -26.62
CA ASP A 75 -3.01 8.75 -27.67
C ASP A 75 -4.41 9.41 -27.84
N GLU A 76 -4.49 10.75 -27.95
CA GLU A 76 -5.71 11.51 -28.35
C GLU A 76 -5.62 12.13 -29.77
#